data_AF-A0A920HS21-F1
#
_entry.id   AF-A0A920HS21-F1
#
_cell.length_a   1.000
_cell.length_b   1.000
_cell.length_c   1.000
_cell.angle_alpha   90.00
_cell.angle_beta   90.00
_cell.angle_gamma   90.00
#
_symmetry.space_group_name_H-M   'P 1'
#
loop_
_entity.id
_entity.type
_entity.pdbx_description
1 polymer ?
#
loop_
_entity_poly.entity_id
_entity_poly.type
_entity_poly.pdbx_seq_one_letter_code
_entity_poly.pdbx_strand_id
1 'polypeptide(L)'
;MIERIAILQPDNKEKISNIVKESLKNDDFTNKITENNLSIPLKEAREKFEKEYLTIQLKKFNGNISKTANFVGMERSALHRKLKGLGIKEFN
;
A
#
# COMPACT_ATOMS: atom_id res chain seq x y z
N MET A 1 -2.85 -45.32 19.51
CA MET A 1 -2.90 -45.44 18.04
C MET A 1 -2.63 -44.08 17.38
N ILE A 2 -1.49 -43.43 17.69
CA ILE A 2 -1.09 -42.12 17.08
C ILE A 2 0.43 -42.06 16.81
N GLU A 3 1.25 -42.89 17.46
CA GLU A 3 2.71 -42.78 17.35
C GLU A 3 3.34 -43.39 16.07
N ARG A 4 2.55 -44.04 15.19
CA ARG A 4 3.08 -44.69 13.97
C ARG A 4 2.90 -43.90 12.65
N ILE A 5 2.35 -42.68 12.70
CA ILE A 5 2.19 -41.84 11.49
C ILE A 5 3.38 -40.87 11.31
N ALA A 6 4.34 -40.82 12.24
CA ALA A 6 5.52 -39.97 12.11
C ALA A 6 6.65 -40.55 11.24
N ILE A 7 6.48 -41.75 10.67
CA ILE A 7 7.49 -42.45 9.85
C ILE A 7 6.91 -42.74 8.46
N LEU A 8 6.41 -41.73 7.76
CA LEU A 8 6.23 -41.79 6.31
C LEU A 8 6.18 -40.35 5.81
N GLN A 9 7.02 -40.02 4.82
CA GLN A 9 7.22 -38.72 4.17
C GLN A 9 8.44 -37.93 4.69
N PRO A 10 9.67 -38.37 4.33
CA PRO A 10 10.75 -37.40 4.14
C PRO A 10 10.37 -36.47 2.97
N ASP A 11 10.93 -35.27 2.95
CA ASP A 11 10.95 -34.36 1.78
C ASP A 11 9.77 -33.41 1.55
N ASN A 12 9.21 -32.82 2.61
CA ASN A 12 8.32 -31.66 2.46
C ASN A 12 8.91 -30.32 2.98
N LYS A 13 10.18 -30.29 3.41
CA LYS A 13 10.82 -29.04 3.88
C LYS A 13 10.99 -28.03 2.74
N GLU A 14 11.24 -28.49 1.52
CA GLU A 14 11.38 -27.63 0.35
C GLU A 14 10.05 -27.03 -0.12
N LYS A 15 8.95 -27.77 0.03
CA LYS A 15 7.61 -27.26 -0.30
C LYS A 15 7.17 -26.21 0.71
N ILE A 16 7.43 -26.43 2.00
CA ILE A 16 7.17 -25.43 3.05
C ILE A 16 8.01 -24.18 2.81
N SER A 17 9.30 -24.32 2.47
CA SER A 17 10.14 -23.16 2.17
C SER A 17 9.71 -22.43 0.89
N ASN A 18 9.20 -23.15 -0.12
CA ASN A 18 8.65 -22.56 -1.33
C ASN A 18 7.30 -21.87 -1.11
N ILE A 19 6.41 -22.42 -0.29
CA ILE A 19 5.12 -21.79 0.09
C ILE A 19 5.37 -20.51 0.92
N VAL A 20 6.35 -20.54 1.83
CA VAL A 20 6.76 -19.35 2.60
C VAL A 20 7.42 -18.32 1.68
N LYS A 21 8.29 -18.73 0.74
CA LYS A 21 8.87 -17.83 -0.27
C LYS A 21 7.80 -17.22 -1.19
N GLU A 22 6.79 -17.99 -1.58
CA GLU A 22 5.68 -17.51 -2.42
C GLU A 22 4.75 -16.55 -1.65
N SER A 23 4.53 -16.78 -0.35
CA SER A 23 3.82 -15.82 0.51
C SER A 23 4.62 -14.54 0.81
N LEU A 24 5.95 -14.61 0.84
CA LEU A 24 6.84 -13.45 0.98
C LEU A 24 7.02 -12.69 -0.36
N LYS A 25 6.72 -13.30 -1.51
CA LYS A 25 6.67 -12.60 -2.82
C LYS A 25 5.53 -11.57 -2.94
N ASN A 26 4.79 -11.30 -1.87
CA ASN A 26 3.97 -10.09 -1.76
C ASN A 26 4.83 -8.81 -1.52
N ASP A 27 6.17 -8.93 -1.52
CA ASP A 27 7.14 -7.84 -1.46
C ASP A 27 7.28 -7.02 -2.77
N ASP A 28 6.51 -7.32 -3.82
CA ASP A 28 6.54 -6.50 -5.04
C ASP A 28 6.03 -5.07 -4.80
N PHE A 29 5.19 -4.85 -3.79
CA PHE A 29 4.74 -3.50 -3.44
C PHE A 29 5.81 -2.73 -2.65
N THR A 30 6.46 -3.38 -1.69
CA THR A 30 7.46 -2.79 -0.79
C THR A 30 8.80 -2.54 -1.49
N ASN A 31 9.27 -3.48 -2.31
CA ASN A 31 10.52 -3.32 -3.09
C ASN A 31 10.37 -2.29 -4.20
N LYS A 32 9.21 -2.24 -4.90
CA LYS A 32 8.97 -1.24 -5.95
C LYS A 32 8.89 0.20 -5.42
N ILE A 33 8.38 0.38 -4.20
CA ILE A 33 8.41 1.65 -3.48
C ILE A 33 9.85 2.03 -3.13
N THR A 34 10.65 1.07 -2.66
CA THR A 34 12.01 1.34 -2.15
C THR A 34 13.02 1.64 -3.27
N GLU A 35 13.03 0.85 -4.34
CA GLU A 35 14.07 0.97 -5.39
C GLU A 35 13.96 2.25 -6.23
N ASN A 36 12.76 2.83 -6.36
CA ASN A 36 12.55 4.05 -7.14
C ASN A 36 12.43 5.33 -6.29
N ASN A 37 12.18 5.25 -4.98
CA ASN A 37 11.96 6.44 -4.14
C ASN A 37 13.23 6.99 -3.47
N LEU A 38 14.33 6.21 -3.37
CA LEU A 38 15.60 6.73 -2.81
C LEU A 38 16.45 7.50 -3.83
N SER A 39 16.14 7.39 -5.12
CA SER A 39 16.84 8.11 -6.19
C SER A 39 16.24 9.50 -6.46
N ILE A 40 15.02 9.76 -5.98
CA ILE A 40 14.31 11.03 -6.16
C ILE A 40 14.56 12.00 -5.00
N PRO A 41 14.58 13.33 -5.25
CA PRO A 41 14.69 14.33 -4.19
C PRO A 41 13.57 14.18 -3.14
N LEU A 42 13.87 14.49 -1.88
CA LEU A 42 12.90 14.41 -0.75
C LEU A 42 11.59 15.16 -1.04
N LYS A 43 11.68 16.26 -1.80
CA LYS A 43 10.52 17.04 -2.22
C LYS A 43 9.56 16.21 -3.08
N GLU A 44 10.09 15.50 -4.08
CA GLU A 44 9.32 14.68 -5.00
C GLU A 44 8.77 13.43 -4.31
N ALA A 45 9.57 12.80 -3.45
CA ALA A 45 9.11 11.68 -2.64
C ALA A 45 7.90 12.06 -1.76
N ARG A 46 7.93 13.25 -1.14
CA ARG A 46 6.83 13.78 -0.35
C ARG A 46 5.58 14.01 -1.20
N GLU A 47 5.71 14.61 -2.38
CA GLU A 47 4.58 14.83 -3.30
C GLU A 47 3.95 13.52 -3.77
N LYS A 48 4.77 12.51 -4.11
CA LYS A 48 4.29 11.18 -4.52
C LYS A 48 3.55 10.47 -3.39
N PHE A 49 4.12 10.48 -2.18
CA PHE A 49 3.46 9.93 -0.99
C PHE A 49 2.13 10.64 -0.71
N GLU A 50 2.12 11.97 -0.75
CA GLU A 50 0.92 12.76 -0.47
C GLU A 50 -0.19 12.48 -1.50
N LYS A 51 0.17 12.33 -2.78
CA LYS A 51 -0.76 11.94 -3.84
C LYS A 51 -1.39 10.58 -3.58
N GLU A 52 -0.60 9.56 -3.27
CA GLU A 52 -1.12 8.22 -2.97
C GLU A 52 -1.97 8.22 -1.71
N TYR A 53 -1.50 8.86 -0.64
CA TYR A 53 -2.22 8.97 0.62
C TYR A 53 -3.60 9.58 0.43
N LEU A 54 -3.68 10.74 -0.22
CA LEU A 54 -4.95 11.41 -0.47
C LEU A 54 -5.86 10.60 -1.39
N THR A 55 -5.31 9.92 -2.39
CA THR A 55 -6.10 9.05 -3.29
C THR A 55 -6.73 7.89 -2.54
N ILE A 56 -5.99 7.24 -1.64
CA ILE A 56 -6.49 6.13 -0.82
C ILE A 56 -7.55 6.61 0.16
N GLN A 57 -7.31 7.72 0.87
CA GLN A 57 -8.31 8.26 1.80
C GLN A 57 -9.57 8.69 1.07
N LEU A 58 -9.44 9.32 -0.10
CA LEU A 58 -10.58 9.72 -0.90
C LEU A 58 -11.41 8.52 -1.37
N LYS A 59 -10.76 7.45 -1.85
CA LYS A 59 -11.43 6.19 -2.19
C LYS A 59 -12.17 5.60 -1.00
N LYS A 60 -11.56 5.64 0.19
CA LYS A 60 -12.16 5.12 1.43
C LYS A 60 -13.46 5.85 1.81
N PHE A 61 -13.59 7.13 1.48
CA PHE A 61 -14.80 7.93 1.73
C PHE A 61 -15.68 8.10 0.50
N ASN A 62 -15.55 7.23 -0.52
CA ASN A 62 -16.34 7.26 -1.77
C ASN A 62 -16.33 8.63 -2.48
N GLY A 63 -15.19 9.33 -2.51
CA GLY A 63 -15.11 10.65 -3.14
C GLY A 63 -15.65 11.80 -2.27
N ASN A 64 -16.09 11.54 -1.04
CA ASN A 64 -16.58 12.60 -0.15
C ASN A 64 -15.42 13.44 0.41
N ILE A 65 -15.18 14.59 -0.21
CA ILE A 65 -14.12 15.54 0.17
C ILE A 65 -14.32 16.05 1.59
N SER A 66 -15.55 16.33 2.02
CA SER A 66 -15.82 16.89 3.36
C SER A 66 -15.48 15.90 4.47
N LYS A 67 -15.87 14.62 4.32
CA LYS A 67 -15.52 13.57 5.28
C LYS A 67 -14.01 13.29 5.27
N THR A 68 -13.39 13.28 4.09
CA THR A 68 -11.94 13.10 3.95
C THR A 68 -11.17 14.25 4.59
N ALA A 69 -11.60 15.50 4.39
CA ALA A 69 -11.01 16.70 4.98
C ALA A 69 -11.04 16.66 6.51
N ASN A 70 -12.18 16.32 7.09
CA ASN A 70 -12.31 16.12 8.53
C ASN A 70 -11.40 15.02 9.06
N PHE A 71 -11.25 13.91 8.32
CA PHE A 71 -10.39 12.80 8.73
C PHE A 71 -8.89 13.10 8.63
N VAL A 72 -8.47 13.79 7.57
CA VAL A 72 -7.07 14.19 7.35
C VAL A 72 -6.70 15.42 8.20
N GLY A 73 -7.69 16.09 8.81
CA GLY A 73 -7.47 17.30 9.60
C GLY A 73 -7.15 18.54 8.74
N MET A 74 -7.59 18.53 7.48
CA MET A 74 -7.42 19.64 6.55
C MET A 74 -8.74 20.36 6.32
N GLU A 75 -8.70 21.66 6.09
CA GLU A 75 -9.89 22.38 5.65
C GLU A 75 -10.33 21.91 4.25
N ARG A 76 -11.64 21.78 4.02
CA ARG A 76 -12.20 21.29 2.75
C ARG A 76 -11.65 22.04 1.53
N SER A 77 -11.59 23.37 1.60
CA SER A 77 -11.09 24.22 0.51
C SER A 77 -9.60 24.02 0.24
N ALA A 78 -8.80 23.80 1.29
CA ALA A 78 -7.38 23.51 1.18
C ALA A 78 -7.15 22.13 0.56
N LEU A 79 -7.90 21.11 1.01
CA LEU A 79 -7.85 19.76 0.46
C LEU A 79 -8.24 19.77 -1.03
N HIS A 80 -9.30 20.48 -1.39
CA HIS A 80 -9.74 20.61 -2.78
C HIS A 80 -8.68 21.26 -3.68
N ARG A 81 -8.04 22.34 -3.21
CA ARG A 81 -6.92 22.97 -3.93
C ARG A 81 -5.72 22.03 -4.05
N LYS A 82 -5.42 21.26 -3.00
CA LYS A 82 -4.33 20.27 -2.97
C LYS A 82 -4.58 19.14 -3.98
N LEU A 83 -5.78 18.58 -4.01
CA LEU A 83 -6.21 17.54 -4.95
C LEU A 83 -6.12 18.02 -6.40
N LYS A 84 -6.58 19.26 -6.66
CA LYS A 84 -6.45 19.90 -7.98
C LYS A 84 -4.99 20.07 -8.39
N GLY A 85 -4.11 20.49 -7.46
CA GLY A 85 -2.67 20.64 -7.70
C GLY A 85 -1.95 19.31 -7.97
N LEU A 86 -2.39 18.22 -7.35
CA LEU A 86 -1.84 16.88 -7.53
C LEU A 86 -2.43 16.12 -8.73
N GLY A 87 -3.39 16.73 -9.45
CA GLY A 87 -4.02 16.17 -10.65
C GLY A 87 -5.01 15.03 -10.36
N ILE A 88 -5.53 14.92 -9.13
CA ILE A 88 -6.54 13.91 -8.76
C ILE A 88 -7.90 14.44 -9.22
N LYS A 89 -8.34 14.04 -10.43
CA LYS A 89 -9.55 14.51 -11.13
C LYS A 89 -10.80 13.64 -10.88
N GLU A 90 -10.99 13.12 -9.67
CA GLU A 90 -12.18 12.32 -9.33
C GLU A 90 -13.24 13.19 -8.65
N PHE A 91 -13.70 14.26 -9.31
CA PHE A 91 -14.74 15.13 -8.75
C PHE A 91 -15.69 15.66 -9.82
N ASN A 92 -16.87 15.03 -9.93
CA ASN A 92 -18.08 15.64 -10.43
C ASN A 92 -19.23 15.24 -9.48
#